data_AF-A0A7J7PWH4-F1
#
_entry.id   AF-A0A7J7PWH4-F1
#
_cell.length_a   1.000
_cell.length_b   1.000
_cell.length_c   1.000
_cell.angle_alpha   90.00
_cell.angle_beta   90.00
_cell.angle_gamma   90.00
#
_symmetry.space_group_name_H-M   'P 1'
#
loop_
_entity.id
_entity.type
_entity.pdbx_description
1 polymer ?
#
loop_
_entity_poly.entity_id
_entity_poly.type
_entity_poly.pdbx_seq_one_letter_code
_entity_poly.pdbx_strand_id
1 'polypeptide(L)'
;MLLVLLLLLSQHVHAQWQECSSQGAFIGIYGSQALANLTAFRSNLLSCIWQSYDPAASYAQGAKQFDPFPAIISCPPHRPVKQYGSSSFCDLSKLQKPCTIYSIGLAGSQEFEQAALENTQCWVHSLQCGAADSSSSHERRHKQHTACFHDAPSSGNSTGAAGNEAATLGLIAHRLGHLRGVDAAHISLQGEQLLQFLVQLKHGWALPRQLSLVLQLPAEVASSGSREGPAEMALVFQHLAALGYAATSSKVTDAAAGSSAALSFLLVEHSAARAGRARAPRRSAAPAGTGAPADPPLRAKRLVVSLSSFPGRVEFVNPTIYSIMHGLRKPDALYLWVPLNVSRFEPGDKEVNGLKELPDNVRGLPGHFHGAVKVKVPPADYGPATKLLPTLLEEKDPDTVIITVDDDCMYRPEAVLHLEQEILARPGHAVVRSCEVTHWDPAKAPPKKGWREAKLNAGECRGFPASLAGAAYRREFFDDLVFDQARAPKGCLLHDDVWFGAHLWLRNVPIWVLPGFGVESDCDDNMCWPVLYHRPKNRMSISSHPDADSRAQECLDFFKHMDDDELRKKMLADKGLKPLRPF
;
A
#
# COMPACT_ATOMS: atom_id res chain seq x y z
N MET A 1 29.87 -16.71 4.03
CA MET A 1 28.60 -16.49 3.31
C MET A 1 27.95 -15.17 3.67
N LEU A 2 27.47 -14.94 4.90
CA LEU A 2 26.80 -13.68 5.30
C LEU A 2 27.57 -12.39 4.95
N LEU A 3 28.90 -12.37 5.11
CA LEU A 3 29.74 -11.21 4.76
C LEU A 3 29.86 -10.97 3.24
N VAL A 4 29.83 -12.05 2.44
CA VAL A 4 29.87 -12.01 0.97
C VAL A 4 28.48 -11.64 0.43
N LEU A 5 27.40 -12.14 1.05
CA LEU A 5 26.03 -11.67 0.81
C LEU A 5 25.90 -10.20 1.16
N LEU A 6 26.41 -9.76 2.32
CA LEU A 6 26.42 -8.35 2.71
C LEU A 6 27.28 -7.52 1.76
N LEU A 7 28.43 -7.97 1.28
CA LEU A 7 29.26 -7.21 0.35
C LEU A 7 28.66 -7.13 -1.07
N LEU A 8 28.09 -8.23 -1.58
CA LEU A 8 27.47 -8.28 -2.92
C LEU A 8 26.08 -7.63 -2.94
N LEU A 9 25.28 -7.80 -1.88
CA LEU A 9 23.98 -7.15 -1.75
C LEU A 9 24.13 -5.71 -1.26
N SER A 10 25.01 -5.34 -0.32
CA SER A 10 25.12 -3.92 0.13
C SER A 10 25.56 -2.98 -1.00
N GLN A 11 26.49 -3.42 -1.86
CA GLN A 11 26.91 -2.63 -3.03
C GLN A 11 25.79 -2.49 -4.08
N HIS A 12 24.71 -3.27 -4.01
CA HIS A 12 23.58 -3.25 -4.95
C HIS A 12 22.26 -2.81 -4.30
N VAL A 13 22.15 -2.88 -2.98
CA VAL A 13 21.04 -2.41 -2.13
C VAL A 13 21.18 -0.91 -1.88
N HIS A 14 22.41 -0.37 -1.89
CA HIS A 14 22.66 1.08 -1.78
C HIS A 14 22.34 1.91 -3.03
N ALA A 15 21.91 1.30 -4.14
CA ALA A 15 21.73 2.04 -5.39
C ALA A 15 20.36 1.91 -6.08
N GLN A 16 19.35 1.26 -5.51
CA GLN A 16 18.04 1.09 -6.19
C GLN A 16 16.81 1.22 -5.29
N TRP A 17 16.82 2.16 -4.33
CA TRP A 17 15.58 2.84 -3.90
C TRP A 17 15.13 3.85 -4.99
N GLN A 18 15.18 3.42 -6.27
CA GLN A 18 14.85 4.27 -7.41
C GLN A 18 13.36 4.17 -7.75
N GLU A 19 12.67 5.26 -7.37
CA GLU A 19 11.67 6.00 -8.14
C GLU A 19 10.26 5.37 -8.32
N CYS A 20 9.22 6.08 -7.86
CA CYS A 20 7.80 5.84 -8.20
C CYS A 20 7.47 6.12 -9.68
N SER A 21 8.30 5.61 -10.59
CA SER A 21 7.88 5.26 -11.93
C SER A 21 7.24 3.86 -11.98
N SER A 22 7.17 3.17 -10.84
CA SER A 22 6.57 1.87 -10.74
C SER A 22 5.04 1.91 -10.86
N GLN A 23 4.49 1.01 -11.66
CA GLN A 23 3.06 0.84 -11.86
C GLN A 23 2.62 -0.47 -11.22
N GLY A 24 1.50 -0.43 -10.50
CA GLY A 24 0.84 -1.63 -10.01
C GLY A 24 0.61 -2.61 -11.18
N ALA A 25 0.98 -3.86 -10.99
CA ALA A 25 0.84 -4.88 -12.01
C ALA A 25 -0.61 -5.23 -12.33
N PHE A 26 -1.46 -4.98 -11.36
CA PHE A 26 -2.89 -5.16 -11.41
C PHE A 26 -3.55 -3.80 -11.25
N ILE A 27 -4.67 -3.63 -11.93
CA ILE A 27 -5.55 -2.47 -11.80
C ILE A 27 -6.66 -2.77 -10.80
N GLY A 28 -7.35 -1.72 -10.34
CA GLY A 28 -8.49 -1.85 -9.44
C GLY A 28 -8.10 -2.20 -8.00
N ILE A 29 -9.10 -2.57 -7.20
CA ILE A 29 -8.99 -2.81 -5.75
C ILE A 29 -7.87 -3.77 -5.42
N TYR A 30 -7.85 -4.92 -6.09
CA TYR A 30 -6.86 -5.96 -5.87
C TYR A 30 -5.43 -5.43 -6.05
N GLY A 31 -5.17 -4.68 -7.11
CA GLY A 31 -3.82 -4.18 -7.41
C GLY A 31 -3.32 -3.18 -6.38
N SER A 32 -4.18 -2.25 -5.96
CA SER A 32 -3.84 -1.28 -4.92
C SER A 32 -3.64 -1.95 -3.56
N GLN A 33 -4.48 -2.92 -3.18
CA GLN A 33 -4.30 -3.70 -1.94
C GLN A 33 -3.01 -4.50 -1.97
N ALA A 34 -2.73 -5.18 -3.08
CA ALA A 34 -1.52 -5.99 -3.22
C ALA A 34 -0.25 -5.14 -3.10
N LEU A 35 -0.25 -3.95 -3.69
CA LEU A 35 0.87 -3.01 -3.59
C LEU A 35 1.01 -2.40 -2.19
N ALA A 36 -0.10 -2.11 -1.53
CA ALA A 36 -0.10 -1.64 -0.15
C ALA A 36 0.47 -2.71 0.81
N ASN A 37 0.05 -3.97 0.67
CA ASN A 37 0.57 -5.08 1.47
C ASN A 37 2.05 -5.33 1.19
N LEU A 38 2.49 -5.24 -0.06
CA LEU A 38 3.92 -5.30 -0.40
C LEU A 38 4.72 -4.16 0.25
N THR A 39 4.17 -2.95 0.28
CA THR A 39 4.82 -1.80 0.92
C THR A 39 4.94 -1.97 2.43
N ALA A 40 3.85 -2.42 3.08
CA ALA A 40 3.85 -2.72 4.51
C ALA A 40 4.87 -3.81 4.84
N PHE A 41 4.93 -4.85 4.01
CA PHE A 41 5.91 -5.92 4.12
C PHE A 41 7.36 -5.40 4.03
N ARG A 42 7.69 -4.58 3.03
CA ARG A 42 9.02 -3.95 2.90
C ARG A 42 9.43 -3.15 4.15
N SER A 43 8.46 -2.46 4.76
CA SER A 43 8.70 -1.61 5.93
C SER A 43 8.89 -2.42 7.22
N ASN A 44 8.24 -3.59 7.32
CA ASN A 44 8.20 -4.40 8.53
C ASN A 44 9.01 -5.69 8.45
N LEU A 45 9.71 -5.95 7.33
CA LEU A 45 10.34 -7.25 7.06
C LEU A 45 11.23 -7.74 8.20
N LEU A 46 12.13 -6.88 8.70
CA LEU A 46 13.04 -7.24 9.79
C LEU A 46 12.28 -7.55 11.09
N SER A 47 11.20 -6.82 11.37
CA SER A 47 10.34 -7.08 12.53
C SER A 47 9.57 -8.40 12.38
N CYS A 48 9.04 -8.70 11.19
CA CYS A 48 8.35 -9.96 10.92
C CYS A 48 9.28 -11.16 11.12
N ILE A 49 10.50 -11.08 10.58
CA ILE A 49 11.48 -12.16 10.69
C ILE A 49 11.96 -12.33 12.14
N TRP A 50 12.13 -11.23 12.86
CA TRP A 50 12.52 -11.25 14.27
C TRP A 50 11.44 -11.86 15.17
N GLN A 51 10.18 -11.49 14.96
CA GLN A 51 9.05 -12.03 15.76
C GLN A 51 8.81 -13.52 15.51
N SER A 52 9.06 -14.00 14.29
CA SER A 52 8.90 -15.41 13.95
C SER A 52 10.10 -16.28 14.35
N TYR A 53 11.19 -15.69 14.87
CA TYR A 53 12.40 -16.42 15.24
C TYR A 53 12.57 -16.49 16.77
N ASP A 54 12.37 -17.68 17.34
CA ASP A 54 12.73 -17.97 18.74
C ASP A 54 14.18 -18.52 18.81
N PRO A 55 15.16 -17.73 19.28
CA PRO A 55 16.56 -18.17 19.38
C PRO A 55 16.79 -19.23 20.47
N ALA A 56 15.83 -19.44 21.37
CA ALA A 56 15.93 -20.37 22.49
C ALA A 56 15.27 -21.74 22.22
N ALA A 57 14.45 -21.86 21.16
CA ALA A 57 13.80 -23.11 20.79
C ALA A 57 14.80 -24.12 20.18
N SER A 58 14.59 -25.43 20.43
CA SER A 58 15.32 -26.48 19.72
C SER A 58 14.97 -26.44 18.23
N TYR A 59 15.94 -26.66 17.33
CA TYR A 59 15.76 -26.36 15.91
C TYR A 59 14.59 -27.11 15.26
N ALA A 60 14.33 -28.38 15.61
CA ALA A 60 13.16 -29.11 15.09
C ALA A 60 11.80 -28.58 15.59
N GLN A 61 11.73 -27.97 16.78
CA GLN A 61 10.53 -27.30 17.28
C GLN A 61 10.42 -25.87 16.73
N GLY A 62 11.54 -25.17 16.61
CA GLY A 62 11.66 -23.84 16.03
C GLY A 62 11.32 -23.81 14.55
N ALA A 63 11.67 -24.82 13.75
CA ALA A 63 11.34 -24.89 12.32
C ALA A 63 9.85 -25.14 12.04
N LYS A 64 9.13 -25.81 12.95
CA LYS A 64 7.65 -25.94 12.88
C LYS A 64 6.93 -24.65 13.29
N GLN A 65 7.56 -23.80 14.10
CA GLN A 65 7.06 -22.49 14.48
C GLN A 65 7.53 -21.36 13.56
N PHE A 66 8.62 -21.58 12.84
CA PHE A 66 9.12 -20.69 11.80
C PHE A 66 8.27 -20.91 10.54
N ASP A 67 7.08 -20.30 10.53
CA ASP A 67 6.45 -19.86 9.29
C ASP A 67 7.04 -18.49 8.99
N PRO A 68 8.11 -18.42 8.19
CA PRO A 68 8.79 -17.15 8.00
C PRO A 68 7.87 -16.13 7.32
N PHE A 69 6.81 -16.59 6.62
CA PHE A 69 5.99 -15.75 5.77
C PHE A 69 4.56 -16.30 5.60
N PRO A 70 3.58 -15.81 6.38
CA PRO A 70 2.20 -15.90 5.96
C PRO A 70 2.04 -15.15 4.62
N ALA A 71 1.19 -15.67 3.74
CA ALA A 71 0.85 -14.99 2.49
C ALA A 71 0.45 -13.53 2.78
N ILE A 72 1.17 -12.57 2.21
CA ILE A 72 0.87 -11.14 2.41
C ILE A 72 -0.22 -10.65 1.45
N ILE A 73 -0.50 -11.43 0.41
CA ILE A 73 -1.59 -11.20 -0.53
C ILE A 73 -2.26 -12.52 -0.89
N SER A 74 -3.54 -12.47 -1.23
CA SER A 74 -4.21 -13.58 -1.91
C SER A 74 -3.93 -13.52 -3.42
N CYS A 75 -4.12 -14.64 -4.11
CA CYS A 75 -4.16 -14.62 -5.56
C CYS A 75 -5.36 -13.80 -6.08
N PRO A 76 -5.30 -13.26 -7.31
CA PRO A 76 -6.41 -12.51 -7.88
C PRO A 76 -7.71 -13.34 -7.87
N PRO A 77 -8.89 -12.75 -7.63
CA PRO A 77 -10.15 -13.51 -7.49
C PRO A 77 -10.48 -14.43 -8.68
N HIS A 78 -10.08 -14.02 -9.89
CA HIS A 78 -10.28 -14.78 -11.14
C HIS A 78 -9.23 -15.87 -11.38
N ARG A 79 -8.22 -16.01 -10.49
CA ARG A 79 -7.11 -16.96 -10.58
C ARG A 79 -6.76 -17.48 -9.17
N PRO A 80 -7.62 -18.32 -8.57
CA PRO A 80 -7.37 -18.87 -7.23
C PRO A 80 -6.06 -19.67 -7.19
N VAL A 81 -5.54 -19.91 -5.99
CA VAL A 81 -4.34 -20.74 -5.81
C VAL A 81 -4.63 -22.16 -6.32
N LYS A 82 -3.73 -22.70 -7.14
CA LYS A 82 -3.76 -24.07 -7.64
C LYS A 82 -2.37 -24.69 -7.54
N GLN A 83 -2.32 -25.98 -7.23
CA GLN A 83 -1.08 -26.73 -7.05
C GLN A 83 -0.55 -27.31 -8.37
N TYR A 84 0.77 -27.27 -8.55
CA TYR A 84 1.53 -27.80 -9.67
C TYR A 84 2.76 -28.53 -9.10
N GLY A 85 2.67 -29.85 -8.92
CA GLY A 85 3.70 -30.63 -8.20
C GLY A 85 3.81 -30.19 -6.73
N SER A 86 5.02 -29.89 -6.27
CA SER A 86 5.29 -29.36 -4.91
C SER A 86 4.97 -27.87 -4.75
N SER A 87 4.78 -27.14 -5.86
CA SER A 87 4.61 -25.68 -5.87
C SER A 87 3.15 -25.25 -6.01
N SER A 88 2.85 -24.04 -5.52
CA SER A 88 1.55 -23.40 -5.67
C SER A 88 1.67 -22.16 -6.53
N PHE A 89 0.68 -21.89 -7.37
CA PHE A 89 0.63 -20.71 -8.22
C PHE A 89 -0.80 -20.16 -8.25
N CYS A 90 -0.96 -18.86 -8.56
CA CYS A 90 -2.26 -18.36 -8.99
C CYS A 90 -2.59 -19.01 -10.33
N ASP A 91 -3.76 -19.64 -10.43
CA ASP A 91 -4.12 -20.63 -11.45
C ASP A 91 -3.52 -20.36 -12.85
N LEU A 92 -2.46 -21.11 -13.18
CA LEU A 92 -1.74 -21.00 -14.45
C LEU A 92 -2.60 -21.39 -15.66
N SER A 93 -3.67 -22.18 -15.47
CA SER A 93 -4.58 -22.57 -16.55
C SER A 93 -5.33 -21.37 -17.16
N LYS A 94 -5.41 -20.26 -16.42
CA LYS A 94 -6.05 -19.01 -16.82
C LYS A 94 -5.10 -18.01 -17.49
N LEU A 95 -3.84 -18.39 -17.74
CA LEU A 95 -2.89 -17.52 -18.43
C LEU A 95 -3.32 -17.25 -19.88
N GLN A 96 -3.14 -16.00 -20.32
CA GLN A 96 -3.42 -15.60 -21.70
C GLN A 96 -2.37 -16.14 -22.66
N LYS A 97 -2.82 -16.68 -23.79
CA LYS A 97 -1.92 -17.20 -24.83
C LYS A 97 -1.41 -16.07 -25.74
N PRO A 98 -0.20 -16.20 -26.31
CA PRO A 98 0.82 -17.21 -26.01
C PRO A 98 1.45 -16.96 -24.63
N CYS A 99 1.70 -18.04 -23.87
CA CYS A 99 2.28 -17.99 -22.54
C CYS A 99 3.50 -18.92 -22.41
N THR A 100 4.45 -18.52 -21.56
CA THR A 100 5.74 -19.20 -21.37
C THR A 100 5.97 -19.51 -19.89
N ILE A 101 6.25 -20.77 -19.59
CA ILE A 101 6.55 -21.28 -18.25
C ILE A 101 7.96 -21.84 -18.22
N TYR A 102 8.74 -21.46 -17.22
CA TYR A 102 10.08 -21.99 -17.00
C TYR A 102 10.10 -22.93 -15.79
N SER A 103 10.84 -24.03 -15.92
CA SER A 103 11.27 -24.87 -14.81
C SER A 103 12.79 -24.79 -14.74
N ILE A 104 13.35 -24.29 -13.64
CA ILE A 104 14.78 -24.01 -13.47
C ILE A 104 15.30 -24.81 -12.29
N GLY A 105 16.21 -25.75 -12.53
CA GLY A 105 16.67 -26.64 -11.46
C GLY A 105 17.67 -27.69 -11.92
N LEU A 106 18.05 -28.54 -10.97
CA LEU A 106 18.87 -29.73 -11.25
C LEU A 106 18.01 -30.81 -11.93
N ALA A 107 18.65 -31.70 -12.69
CA ALA A 107 17.98 -32.85 -13.29
C ALA A 107 17.31 -33.71 -12.19
N GLY A 108 15.98 -33.75 -12.18
CA GLY A 108 15.19 -34.34 -11.09
C GLY A 108 13.74 -34.63 -11.49
N SER A 109 12.85 -34.69 -10.49
CA SER A 109 11.41 -34.97 -10.68
C SER A 109 10.78 -33.96 -11.64
N GLN A 110 10.10 -34.47 -12.68
CA GLN A 110 9.41 -33.68 -13.70
C GLN A 110 7.93 -33.41 -13.33
N GLU A 111 7.59 -33.50 -12.04
CA GLU A 111 6.22 -33.35 -11.55
C GLU A 111 5.64 -31.97 -11.88
N PHE A 112 6.45 -30.91 -11.76
CA PHE A 112 6.00 -29.56 -12.10
C PHE A 112 5.78 -29.42 -13.61
N GLU A 113 6.72 -29.88 -14.43
CA GLU A 113 6.61 -29.85 -15.89
C GLU A 113 5.37 -30.59 -16.37
N GLN A 114 5.15 -31.81 -15.87
CA GLN A 114 4.00 -32.62 -16.23
C GLN A 114 2.70 -31.93 -15.80
N ALA A 115 2.61 -31.46 -14.55
CA ALA A 115 1.42 -30.76 -14.07
C ALA A 115 1.13 -29.48 -14.89
N ALA A 116 2.17 -28.72 -15.26
CA ALA A 116 2.04 -27.52 -16.08
C ALA A 116 1.59 -27.86 -17.52
N LEU A 117 2.09 -28.94 -18.10
CA LEU A 117 1.70 -29.42 -19.43
C LEU A 117 0.25 -29.92 -19.47
N GLU A 118 -0.19 -30.66 -18.45
CA GLU A 118 -1.55 -31.20 -18.34
C GLU A 118 -2.61 -30.11 -18.08
N ASN A 119 -2.27 -29.12 -17.24
CA ASN A 119 -3.23 -28.12 -16.77
C ASN A 119 -3.17 -26.79 -17.54
N THR A 120 -2.17 -26.59 -18.40
CA THR A 120 -2.02 -25.34 -19.16
C THR A 120 -1.77 -25.61 -20.64
N GLN A 121 -2.05 -24.61 -21.47
CA GLN A 121 -1.71 -24.64 -22.88
C GLN A 121 -0.46 -23.79 -23.19
N CYS A 122 0.35 -23.52 -22.16
CA CYS A 122 1.58 -22.75 -22.29
C CYS A 122 2.72 -23.60 -22.85
N TRP A 123 3.77 -22.94 -23.33
CA TRP A 123 5.05 -23.57 -23.63
C TRP A 123 5.83 -23.74 -22.33
N VAL A 124 6.32 -24.95 -22.07
CA VAL A 124 7.11 -25.29 -20.88
C VAL A 124 8.56 -25.46 -21.31
N HIS A 125 9.46 -24.74 -20.64
CA HIS A 125 10.90 -24.78 -20.91
C HIS A 125 11.64 -25.22 -19.64
N SER A 126 12.29 -26.38 -19.70
CA SER A 126 13.16 -26.85 -18.62
C SER A 126 14.58 -26.35 -18.85
N LEU A 127 15.12 -25.61 -17.90
CA LEU A 127 16.47 -25.05 -17.90
C LEU A 127 17.31 -25.82 -16.88
N GLN A 128 18.21 -26.67 -17.38
CA GLN A 128 19.02 -27.56 -16.54
C GLN A 128 20.50 -27.45 -16.91
N CYS A 129 21.38 -27.44 -15.91
CA CYS A 129 22.81 -27.43 -16.15
C CYS A 129 23.29 -28.86 -16.51
N GLY A 130 24.01 -29.01 -17.62
CA GLY A 130 24.57 -30.30 -18.07
C GLY A 130 23.61 -31.22 -18.85
N ALA A 131 22.34 -30.84 -19.03
CA ALA A 131 21.43 -31.56 -19.95
C ALA A 131 21.80 -31.25 -21.40
N ALA A 132 21.61 -32.16 -22.36
CA ALA A 132 21.71 -31.84 -23.78
C ALA A 132 20.42 -31.15 -24.25
N ASP A 133 20.56 -30.09 -25.08
CA ASP A 133 19.43 -29.47 -25.76
C ASP A 133 18.63 -30.54 -26.52
N SER A 134 17.37 -30.73 -26.11
CA SER A 134 16.50 -31.72 -26.75
C SER A 134 15.05 -31.25 -26.72
N SER A 135 14.34 -31.51 -27.81
CA SER A 135 12.89 -31.56 -27.77
C SER A 135 12.50 -32.90 -27.16
N SER A 136 11.82 -32.91 -26.01
CA SER A 136 11.31 -34.17 -25.47
C SER A 136 10.32 -34.77 -26.50
N SER A 137 10.48 -36.06 -26.77
CA SER A 137 9.75 -36.76 -27.84
C SER A 137 8.26 -36.93 -27.57
N HIS A 138 7.79 -36.61 -26.35
CA HIS A 138 6.44 -36.96 -25.91
C HIS A 138 5.43 -35.80 -25.96
N GLU A 139 5.84 -34.53 -25.97
CA GLU A 139 4.86 -33.42 -26.06
C GLU A 139 5.37 -32.21 -26.86
N ARG A 140 4.57 -31.78 -27.87
CA ARG A 140 4.91 -30.67 -28.79
C ARG A 140 5.14 -29.30 -28.12
N ARG A 141 4.85 -29.15 -26.81
CA ARG A 141 4.90 -27.88 -26.05
C ARG A 141 6.01 -27.85 -24.99
N HIS A 142 6.82 -28.89 -24.88
CA HIS A 142 7.93 -28.98 -23.92
C HIS A 142 9.28 -28.91 -24.63
N LYS A 143 10.20 -28.09 -24.12
CA LYS A 143 11.58 -28.01 -24.61
C LYS A 143 12.56 -28.00 -23.45
N GLN A 144 13.65 -28.76 -23.58
CA GLN A 144 14.72 -28.80 -22.60
C GLN A 144 15.95 -28.07 -23.13
N HIS A 145 16.58 -27.25 -22.28
CA HIS A 145 17.71 -26.40 -22.63
C HIS A 145 18.85 -26.55 -21.63
N THR A 146 20.08 -26.54 -22.12
CA THR A 146 21.28 -26.44 -21.30
C THR A 146 21.46 -25.00 -20.81
N ALA A 147 21.27 -24.75 -19.51
CA ALA A 147 21.50 -23.43 -18.93
C ALA A 147 22.09 -23.54 -17.52
N CYS A 148 23.26 -22.94 -17.33
CA CYS A 148 23.96 -22.88 -16.03
C CYS A 148 23.99 -21.42 -15.54
N PHE A 149 23.54 -21.21 -14.31
CA PHE A 149 23.54 -19.91 -13.64
C PHE A 149 24.81 -19.68 -12.78
N HIS A 150 25.82 -20.56 -12.93
CA HIS A 150 27.09 -20.54 -12.21
C HIS A 150 28.28 -20.86 -13.13
N ASP A 151 29.45 -20.31 -12.84
CA ASP A 151 30.71 -20.58 -13.54
C ASP A 151 31.17 -22.02 -13.28
N ALA A 152 31.22 -22.87 -14.32
CA ALA A 152 31.67 -24.25 -14.18
C ALA A 152 33.03 -24.31 -13.45
N PRO A 153 33.22 -25.21 -12.46
CA PRO A 153 34.51 -25.32 -11.79
C PRO A 153 35.58 -25.62 -12.84
N SER A 154 36.65 -24.83 -12.85
CA SER A 154 37.80 -25.03 -13.70
C SER A 154 38.52 -26.32 -13.29
N SER A 155 37.98 -27.48 -13.68
CA SER A 155 38.74 -28.71 -13.70
C SER A 155 39.71 -28.62 -14.88
N GLY A 156 40.99 -28.78 -14.55
CA GLY A 156 42.09 -28.68 -15.51
C GLY A 156 41.91 -29.63 -16.70
N ASN A 157 42.44 -29.17 -17.84
CA ASN A 157 42.60 -29.92 -19.08
C ASN A 157 41.31 -30.29 -19.84
N SER A 158 40.73 -29.31 -20.53
CA SER A 158 40.22 -29.56 -21.89
C SER A 158 40.45 -28.36 -22.78
N THR A 159 41.21 -28.58 -23.86
CA THR A 159 41.43 -27.62 -24.93
C THR A 159 40.18 -27.55 -25.80
N GLY A 160 39.53 -26.37 -25.84
CA GLY A 160 38.68 -25.99 -26.99
C GLY A 160 37.16 -25.97 -26.84
N ALA A 161 36.59 -25.66 -25.67
CA ALA A 161 35.19 -25.23 -25.60
C ALA A 161 35.12 -23.79 -25.06
N ALA A 162 34.45 -22.90 -25.79
CA ALA A 162 34.27 -21.51 -25.43
C ALA A 162 33.78 -21.35 -23.98
N GLY A 163 34.38 -20.44 -23.22
CA GLY A 163 34.03 -20.18 -21.83
C GLY A 163 32.53 -19.94 -21.68
N ASN A 164 31.85 -20.80 -20.93
CA ASN A 164 30.45 -20.61 -20.57
C ASN A 164 30.37 -19.53 -19.48
N GLU A 165 30.27 -18.27 -19.88
CA GLU A 165 29.83 -17.19 -18.98
C GLU A 165 28.48 -17.56 -18.34
N ALA A 166 28.35 -17.36 -17.01
CA ALA A 166 27.10 -17.51 -16.29
C ALA A 166 25.96 -16.73 -16.99
N ALA A 167 24.93 -17.45 -17.45
CA ALA A 167 23.86 -16.85 -18.26
C ALA A 167 22.75 -16.26 -17.38
N THR A 168 22.46 -14.97 -17.52
CA THR A 168 21.31 -14.34 -16.83
C THR A 168 19.97 -14.81 -17.42
N LEU A 169 18.90 -14.78 -16.61
CA LEU A 169 17.55 -15.13 -17.07
C LEU A 169 17.11 -14.29 -18.28
N GLY A 170 17.49 -13.01 -18.32
CA GLY A 170 17.23 -12.12 -19.45
C GLY A 170 17.94 -12.53 -20.73
N LEU A 171 19.20 -12.96 -20.63
CA LEU A 171 19.97 -13.45 -21.78
C LEU A 171 19.38 -14.76 -22.34
N ILE A 172 19.00 -15.68 -21.45
CA ILE A 172 18.36 -16.95 -21.85
C ILE A 172 17.03 -16.67 -22.54
N ALA A 173 16.17 -15.86 -21.93
CA ALA A 173 14.88 -15.48 -22.53
C ALA A 173 15.07 -14.78 -23.89
N HIS A 174 16.13 -13.99 -24.06
CA HIS A 174 16.43 -13.34 -25.34
C HIS A 174 16.88 -14.35 -26.40
N ARG A 175 17.81 -15.26 -26.07
CA ARG A 175 18.27 -16.34 -26.97
C ARG A 175 17.12 -17.24 -27.43
N LEU A 176 16.18 -17.52 -26.54
CA LEU A 176 14.99 -18.33 -26.84
C LEU A 176 13.85 -17.53 -27.52
N GLY A 177 14.03 -16.23 -27.74
CA GLY A 177 13.04 -15.38 -28.42
C GLY A 177 11.80 -15.04 -27.58
N HIS A 178 11.83 -15.21 -26.26
CA HIS A 178 10.71 -14.99 -25.36
C HIS A 178 10.49 -13.52 -24.99
N LEU A 179 10.58 -12.61 -25.96
CA LEU A 179 10.58 -11.15 -25.77
C LEU A 179 9.31 -10.58 -25.11
N ARG A 180 8.23 -11.38 -24.97
CA ARG A 180 6.99 -11.02 -24.25
C ARG A 180 7.10 -11.23 -22.73
N GLY A 181 8.19 -11.82 -22.26
CA GLY A 181 8.43 -12.14 -20.86
C GLY A 181 8.07 -13.59 -20.50
N VAL A 182 8.33 -13.94 -19.25
CA VAL A 182 8.04 -15.24 -18.65
C VAL A 182 6.80 -15.07 -17.76
N ASP A 183 5.79 -15.94 -17.91
CA ASP A 183 4.55 -15.84 -17.13
C ASP A 183 4.65 -16.54 -15.78
N ALA A 184 5.36 -17.66 -15.71
CA ALA A 184 5.64 -18.35 -14.47
C ALA A 184 7.02 -19.00 -14.50
N ALA A 185 7.71 -19.02 -13.36
CA ALA A 185 8.95 -19.76 -13.19
C ALA A 185 8.91 -20.58 -11.89
N HIS A 186 9.19 -21.86 -11.99
CA HIS A 186 9.47 -22.75 -10.87
C HIS A 186 10.99 -22.88 -10.72
N ILE A 187 11.52 -22.62 -9.53
CA ILE A 187 12.95 -22.61 -9.23
C ILE A 187 13.23 -23.63 -8.12
N SER A 188 14.02 -24.65 -8.42
CA SER A 188 14.44 -25.70 -7.49
C SER A 188 15.96 -25.76 -7.29
N LEU A 189 16.65 -24.65 -7.58
CA LEU A 189 18.08 -24.48 -7.32
C LEU A 189 18.39 -24.51 -5.82
N GLN A 190 19.62 -24.89 -5.47
CA GLN A 190 20.09 -24.97 -4.07
C GLN A 190 21.45 -24.28 -3.90
N GLY A 191 21.73 -23.80 -2.68
CA GLY A 191 23.03 -23.25 -2.28
C GLY A 191 23.52 -22.09 -3.15
N GLU A 192 24.79 -22.11 -3.56
CA GLU A 192 25.39 -21.02 -4.35
C GLU A 192 24.68 -20.77 -5.69
N GLN A 193 24.09 -21.79 -6.31
CA GLN A 193 23.37 -21.63 -7.58
C GLN A 193 22.10 -20.78 -7.41
N LEU A 194 21.37 -20.99 -6.32
CA LEU A 194 20.20 -20.19 -5.99
C LEU A 194 20.59 -18.73 -5.72
N LEU A 195 21.65 -18.53 -4.94
CA LEU A 195 22.15 -17.19 -4.62
C LEU A 195 22.59 -16.43 -5.87
N GLN A 196 23.35 -17.07 -6.76
CA GLN A 196 23.79 -16.44 -8.01
C GLN A 196 22.61 -16.14 -8.94
N PHE A 197 21.64 -17.04 -9.03
CA PHE A 197 20.40 -16.79 -9.77
C PHE A 197 19.66 -15.56 -9.22
N LEU A 198 19.47 -15.49 -7.91
CA LEU A 198 18.78 -14.38 -7.25
C LEU A 198 19.52 -13.05 -7.45
N VAL A 199 20.84 -13.00 -7.27
CA VAL A 199 21.64 -11.78 -7.47
C VAL A 199 21.57 -11.26 -8.92
N GLN A 200 21.37 -12.16 -9.88
CA GLN A 200 21.20 -11.80 -11.29
C GLN A 200 19.78 -11.36 -11.65
N LEU A 201 18.78 -11.58 -10.78
CA LEU A 201 17.43 -11.06 -11.00
C LEU A 201 17.43 -9.53 -10.87
N LYS A 202 16.99 -8.88 -11.94
CA LYS A 202 16.90 -7.43 -12.03
C LYS A 202 15.57 -7.03 -12.66
N HIS A 203 15.11 -5.83 -12.34
CA HIS A 203 13.96 -5.22 -13.00
C HIS A 203 14.08 -5.33 -14.52
N GLY A 204 13.07 -5.89 -15.18
CA GLY A 204 13.10 -6.06 -16.62
C GLY A 204 11.97 -6.93 -17.16
N TRP A 205 11.91 -7.03 -18.49
CA TRP A 205 10.87 -7.78 -19.20
C TRP A 205 10.93 -9.30 -18.95
N ALA A 206 12.12 -9.81 -18.60
CA ALA A 206 12.38 -11.22 -18.34
C ALA A 206 11.98 -11.67 -16.92
N LEU A 207 11.61 -10.75 -16.03
CA LEU A 207 11.10 -11.11 -14.71
C LEU A 207 9.80 -11.93 -14.83
N PRO A 208 9.76 -13.15 -14.25
CA PRO A 208 8.57 -13.98 -14.23
C PRO A 208 7.38 -13.26 -13.57
N ARG A 209 6.18 -13.31 -14.15
CA ARG A 209 5.00 -12.71 -13.48
C ARG A 209 4.62 -13.45 -12.20
N GLN A 210 4.84 -14.76 -12.18
CA GLN A 210 4.75 -15.59 -10.99
C GLN A 210 6.07 -16.34 -10.79
N LEU A 211 6.49 -16.47 -9.55
CA LEU A 211 7.74 -17.13 -9.19
C LEU A 211 7.46 -18.10 -8.05
N SER A 212 7.95 -19.34 -8.14
CA SER A 212 8.02 -20.24 -7.00
C SER A 212 9.46 -20.64 -6.73
N LEU A 213 9.87 -20.55 -5.46
CA LEU A 213 11.20 -20.91 -4.97
C LEU A 213 11.06 -22.09 -4.01
N VAL A 214 11.73 -23.20 -4.31
CA VAL A 214 11.80 -24.37 -3.43
C VAL A 214 13.10 -24.30 -2.61
N LEU A 215 12.96 -24.00 -1.32
CA LEU A 215 14.08 -23.88 -0.39
C LEU A 215 14.19 -25.13 0.49
N GLN A 216 15.40 -25.62 0.74
CA GLN A 216 15.60 -26.62 1.78
C GLN A 216 15.61 -25.96 3.16
N LEU A 217 14.79 -26.50 4.05
CA LEU A 217 14.79 -26.12 5.46
C LEU A 217 15.89 -26.92 6.17
N PRO A 218 16.63 -26.31 7.11
CA PRO A 218 17.70 -27.02 7.82
C PRO A 218 17.17 -28.23 8.62
N ALA A 219 17.97 -29.29 8.73
CA ALA A 219 17.68 -30.47 9.55
C ALA A 219 18.64 -30.55 10.77
N GLU A 220 18.22 -31.19 11.86
CA GLU A 220 18.97 -31.27 13.13
C GLU A 220 20.36 -31.93 13.05
N VAL A 221 20.65 -32.72 12.01
CA VAL A 221 21.91 -33.48 11.90
C VAL A 221 22.49 -33.33 10.50
N ALA A 222 23.35 -32.34 10.26
CA ALA A 222 24.21 -32.32 9.07
C ALA A 222 25.51 -31.55 9.34
N SER A 223 26.61 -32.29 9.30
CA SER A 223 27.99 -31.80 9.32
C SER A 223 28.40 -31.34 7.91
N SER A 224 28.06 -30.11 7.51
CA SER A 224 28.85 -29.33 6.53
C SER A 224 28.17 -28.02 6.10
N GLY A 225 28.87 -26.91 6.33
CA GLY A 225 29.15 -25.92 5.29
C GLY A 225 28.09 -24.87 4.88
N SER A 226 26.84 -25.23 4.61
CA SER A 226 25.88 -24.31 3.97
C SER A 226 24.57 -24.25 4.73
N ARG A 227 24.50 -23.36 5.73
CA ARG A 227 23.26 -23.08 6.49
C ARG A 227 22.61 -21.84 5.88
N GLU A 228 21.42 -21.96 5.30
CA GLU A 228 20.55 -20.82 5.06
C GLU A 228 19.85 -20.44 6.38
N GLY A 229 20.39 -19.42 7.07
CA GLY A 229 19.81 -18.92 8.31
C GLY A 229 18.62 -17.98 8.06
N PRO A 230 17.81 -17.63 9.10
CA PRO A 230 16.72 -16.65 8.99
C PRO A 230 17.14 -15.31 8.36
N ALA A 231 18.38 -14.89 8.59
CA ALA A 231 18.96 -13.68 8.00
C ALA A 231 19.22 -13.81 6.49
N GLU A 232 19.59 -15.00 5.99
CA GLU A 232 19.79 -15.22 4.55
C GLU A 232 18.45 -15.25 3.83
N MET A 233 17.45 -15.92 4.41
CA MET A 233 16.06 -15.84 3.97
C MET A 233 15.59 -14.38 3.91
N ALA A 234 15.79 -13.59 4.98
CA ALA A 234 15.44 -12.16 5.01
C ALA A 234 15.95 -11.39 3.79
N LEU A 235 17.19 -11.64 3.38
CA LEU A 235 17.82 -10.98 2.25
C LEU A 235 17.17 -11.40 0.92
N VAL A 236 16.83 -12.68 0.76
CA VAL A 236 16.08 -13.18 -0.41
C VAL A 236 14.73 -12.48 -0.51
N PHE A 237 13.96 -12.41 0.58
CA PHE A 237 12.65 -11.75 0.57
C PHE A 237 12.74 -10.26 0.37
N GLN A 238 13.71 -9.59 1.00
CA GLN A 238 13.94 -8.17 0.78
C GLN A 238 14.25 -7.90 -0.69
N HIS A 239 15.06 -8.75 -1.31
CA HIS A 239 15.39 -8.62 -2.73
C HIS A 239 14.18 -8.84 -3.63
N LEU A 240 13.39 -9.90 -3.40
CA LEU A 240 12.16 -10.16 -4.17
C LEU A 240 11.12 -9.04 -3.97
N ALA A 241 10.96 -8.58 -2.74
CA ALA A 241 10.09 -7.44 -2.45
C ALA A 241 10.59 -6.19 -3.16
N ALA A 242 11.89 -5.92 -3.19
CA ALA A 242 12.47 -4.81 -3.94
C ALA A 242 12.25 -4.94 -5.46
N LEU A 243 12.20 -6.15 -6.00
CA LEU A 243 11.85 -6.43 -7.39
C LEU A 243 10.34 -6.34 -7.70
N GLY A 244 9.49 -6.14 -6.69
CA GLY A 244 8.04 -5.99 -6.84
C GLY A 244 7.22 -7.25 -6.58
N TYR A 245 7.82 -8.30 -6.01
CA TYR A 245 7.14 -9.55 -5.70
C TYR A 245 6.50 -9.53 -4.31
N ALA A 246 5.24 -9.97 -4.23
CA ALA A 246 4.54 -10.21 -2.99
C ALA A 246 4.26 -11.72 -2.82
N ALA A 247 4.45 -12.23 -1.59
CA ALA A 247 4.23 -13.64 -1.28
C ALA A 247 2.73 -13.99 -1.28
N THR A 248 2.35 -15.04 -2.01
CA THR A 248 0.96 -15.51 -2.15
C THR A 248 0.66 -16.79 -1.38
N SER A 249 1.67 -17.63 -1.16
CA SER A 249 1.53 -18.87 -0.40
C SER A 249 2.89 -19.45 -0.03
N SER A 250 2.97 -20.09 1.13
CA SER A 250 4.05 -20.97 1.54
C SER A 250 3.49 -22.38 1.72
N LYS A 251 4.25 -23.40 1.34
CA LYS A 251 3.92 -24.81 1.63
C LYS A 251 5.17 -25.53 2.10
N VAL A 252 5.16 -26.02 3.32
CA VAL A 252 6.19 -26.92 3.85
C VAL A 252 5.81 -28.35 3.49
N THR A 253 6.70 -29.07 2.83
CA THR A 253 6.58 -30.52 2.63
C THR A 253 7.41 -31.23 3.69
N ASP A 254 6.73 -31.90 4.63
CA ASP A 254 7.36 -32.72 5.67
C ASP A 254 7.79 -34.07 5.08
N ALA A 255 9.10 -34.29 5.04
CA ALA A 255 9.70 -35.63 4.99
C ALA A 255 10.91 -35.63 5.93
N ALA A 256 10.99 -36.65 6.78
CA ALA A 256 12.04 -36.80 7.78
C ALA A 256 13.44 -36.52 7.20
N ALA A 257 14.27 -35.78 7.96
CA ALA A 257 15.64 -35.41 7.61
C ALA A 257 15.80 -34.71 6.24
N GLY A 258 15.03 -33.65 5.99
CA GLY A 258 15.21 -32.80 4.80
C GLY A 258 13.93 -32.10 4.35
N SER A 259 13.26 -31.35 5.25
CA SER A 259 12.05 -30.62 4.89
C SER A 259 12.36 -29.56 3.83
N SER A 260 11.48 -29.40 2.84
CA SER A 260 11.59 -28.31 1.86
C SER A 260 10.33 -27.45 1.90
N ALA A 261 10.49 -26.16 1.65
CA ALA A 261 9.42 -25.19 1.58
C ALA A 261 9.32 -24.63 0.16
N ALA A 262 8.14 -24.77 -0.45
CA ALA A 262 7.81 -24.10 -1.69
C ALA A 262 7.16 -22.75 -1.37
N LEU A 263 7.85 -21.67 -1.70
CA LEU A 263 7.39 -20.30 -1.52
C LEU A 263 6.93 -19.76 -2.87
N SER A 264 5.79 -19.10 -2.88
CA SER A 264 5.13 -18.63 -4.11
C SER A 264 4.95 -17.12 -4.06
N PHE A 265 5.26 -16.47 -5.17
CA PHE A 265 5.28 -15.03 -5.29
C PHE A 265 4.59 -14.57 -6.57
N LEU A 266 3.94 -13.42 -6.46
CA LEU A 266 3.30 -12.72 -7.57
C LEU A 266 3.95 -11.36 -7.74
N LEU A 267 4.32 -11.02 -8.98
CA LEU A 267 4.82 -9.69 -9.31
C LEU A 267 3.65 -8.71 -9.32
N VAL A 268 3.61 -7.83 -8.33
CA VAL A 268 2.51 -6.86 -8.11
C VAL A 268 2.92 -5.42 -8.41
N GLU A 269 4.20 -5.19 -8.67
CA GLU A 269 4.80 -3.91 -9.03
C GLU A 269 5.77 -4.08 -10.21
N HIS A 270 5.78 -3.15 -11.16
CA HIS A 270 6.72 -3.16 -12.29
C HIS A 270 7.40 -1.80 -12.49
N SER A 271 8.65 -1.79 -12.92
CA SER A 271 9.33 -0.58 -13.41
C SER A 271 8.81 -0.14 -14.80
N ALA A 272 8.82 1.17 -15.07
CA ALA A 272 8.36 1.81 -16.30
C ALA A 272 8.92 1.22 -17.61
N ALA A 273 10.09 0.56 -17.57
CA ALA A 273 10.66 -0.14 -18.73
C ALA A 273 9.75 -1.22 -19.34
N ARG A 274 8.80 -1.79 -18.56
CA ARG A 274 7.80 -2.75 -19.08
C ARG A 274 6.57 -2.07 -19.69
N ALA A 275 6.25 -0.84 -19.26
CA ALA A 275 5.09 -0.07 -19.74
C ALA A 275 5.25 0.36 -21.21
N GLY A 276 6.49 0.56 -21.69
CA GLY A 276 6.79 1.01 -23.05
C GLY A 276 6.51 0.00 -24.18
N ARG A 277 6.10 -1.24 -23.89
CA ARG A 277 5.79 -2.26 -24.93
C ARG A 277 4.42 -2.92 -24.79
N ALA A 278 3.66 -2.60 -23.75
CA ALA A 278 2.24 -2.96 -23.69
C ALA A 278 1.47 -2.05 -24.64
N ARG A 279 1.53 -2.36 -25.95
CA ARG A 279 0.63 -1.76 -26.94
C ARG A 279 -0.77 -2.04 -26.43
N ALA A 280 -1.50 -0.99 -26.07
CA ALA A 280 -2.88 -1.10 -25.59
C ALA A 280 -3.63 -2.08 -26.51
N PRO A 281 -4.37 -3.06 -25.97
CA PRO A 281 -5.13 -3.97 -26.82
C PRO A 281 -6.05 -3.10 -27.68
N ARG A 282 -5.84 -3.13 -28.99
CA ARG A 282 -6.83 -2.62 -29.95
C ARG A 282 -8.12 -3.36 -29.60
N ARG A 283 -9.07 -2.66 -28.98
CA ARG A 283 -10.44 -3.12 -28.85
C ARG A 283 -10.90 -3.48 -30.26
N SER A 284 -10.97 -4.78 -30.56
CA SER A 284 -11.81 -5.28 -31.62
C SER A 284 -13.22 -4.84 -31.26
N ALA A 285 -13.78 -3.94 -32.06
CA ALA A 285 -15.15 -3.48 -31.92
C ALA A 285 -16.08 -4.69 -31.99
N ALA A 286 -16.64 -5.09 -30.84
CA ALA A 286 -17.89 -5.82 -30.82
C ALA A 286 -19.00 -4.84 -31.23
N PRO A 287 -20.04 -5.29 -31.95
CA PRO A 287 -21.05 -4.39 -32.48
C PRO A 287 -21.78 -3.71 -31.31
N ALA A 288 -21.83 -2.38 -31.40
CA ALA A 288 -22.38 -1.50 -30.39
C ALA A 288 -23.85 -1.81 -30.15
N GLY A 289 -24.17 -2.31 -28.96
CA GLY A 289 -25.46 -2.01 -28.34
C GLY A 289 -25.52 -0.51 -28.09
N THR A 290 -26.62 0.11 -28.50
CA THR A 290 -26.89 1.55 -28.39
C THR A 290 -26.96 1.99 -26.93
N GLY A 291 -25.82 2.31 -26.35
CA GLY A 291 -25.69 3.11 -25.14
C GLY A 291 -24.73 4.24 -25.44
N ALA A 292 -25.17 5.48 -25.25
CA ALA A 292 -24.32 6.66 -25.41
C ALA A 292 -23.03 6.50 -24.58
N PRO A 293 -21.86 6.96 -25.09
CA PRO A 293 -20.64 6.96 -24.29
C PRO A 293 -20.88 7.80 -23.04
N ALA A 294 -20.72 7.21 -21.86
CA ALA A 294 -20.77 7.93 -20.60
C ALA A 294 -19.71 9.04 -20.62
N ASP A 295 -20.09 10.27 -20.27
CA ASP A 295 -19.16 11.37 -20.12
C ASP A 295 -18.02 10.98 -19.16
N PRO A 296 -16.77 11.42 -19.42
CA PRO A 296 -15.68 11.17 -18.50
C PRO A 296 -16.06 11.71 -17.11
N PRO A 297 -15.73 11.01 -16.01
CA PRO A 297 -16.07 11.46 -14.68
C PRO A 297 -15.49 12.85 -14.43
N LEU A 298 -16.32 13.75 -13.89
CA LEU A 298 -15.91 15.10 -13.52
C LEU A 298 -14.65 15.05 -12.64
N ARG A 299 -13.67 15.90 -12.96
CA ARG A 299 -12.40 16.02 -12.24
C ARG A 299 -12.25 17.43 -11.69
N ALA A 300 -11.69 17.53 -10.49
CA ALA A 300 -11.32 18.83 -9.95
C ALA A 300 -10.15 19.39 -10.77
N LYS A 301 -10.19 20.70 -11.06
CA LYS A 301 -9.08 21.42 -11.69
C LYS A 301 -7.79 21.31 -10.86
N ARG A 302 -7.95 21.31 -9.53
CA ARG A 302 -6.89 21.13 -8.55
C ARG A 302 -7.42 20.28 -7.40
N LEU A 303 -6.78 19.14 -7.16
CA LEU A 303 -7.08 18.21 -6.09
C LEU A 303 -5.84 17.99 -5.22
N VAL A 304 -5.97 18.27 -3.93
CA VAL A 304 -4.93 17.97 -2.95
C VAL A 304 -5.45 17.05 -1.88
N VAL A 305 -4.58 16.15 -1.41
CA VAL A 305 -4.79 15.42 -0.17
C VAL A 305 -3.87 16.03 0.89
N SER A 306 -4.34 16.13 2.12
CA SER A 306 -3.61 16.74 3.21
C SER A 306 -3.75 15.92 4.47
N LEU A 307 -2.64 15.71 5.17
CA LEU A 307 -2.59 15.00 6.43
C LEU A 307 -1.55 15.63 7.33
N SER A 308 -1.67 15.39 8.62
CA SER A 308 -0.64 15.75 9.59
C SER A 308 -0.25 14.52 10.39
N SER A 309 1.02 14.46 10.74
CA SER A 309 1.54 13.53 11.74
C SER A 309 2.48 14.31 12.66
N PHE A 310 3.12 13.64 13.60
CA PHE A 310 4.04 14.24 14.55
C PHE A 310 5.03 13.18 15.06
N PRO A 311 6.13 13.59 15.73
CA PRO A 311 7.08 12.65 16.33
C PRO A 311 6.41 11.55 17.16
N GLY A 312 6.84 10.30 16.96
CA GLY A 312 6.24 9.10 17.56
C GLY A 312 5.12 8.46 16.70
N ARG A 313 4.56 9.19 15.73
CA ARG A 313 3.61 8.64 14.73
C ARG A 313 4.14 8.70 13.30
N VAL A 314 4.89 9.74 12.96
CA VAL A 314 5.32 10.03 11.59
C VAL A 314 6.23 8.93 11.03
N GLU A 315 6.94 8.22 11.90
CA GLU A 315 7.76 7.04 11.59
C GLU A 315 6.95 5.93 10.92
N PHE A 316 5.63 5.91 11.14
CA PHE A 316 4.71 4.89 10.66
C PHE A 316 3.73 5.41 9.61
N VAL A 317 3.92 6.62 9.06
CA VAL A 317 2.94 7.27 8.15
C VAL A 317 2.87 6.64 6.74
N ASN A 318 3.86 5.81 6.38
CA ASN A 318 3.99 5.26 5.03
C ASN A 318 2.74 4.51 4.52
N PRO A 319 2.09 3.60 5.28
CA PRO A 319 0.90 2.90 4.79
C PRO A 319 -0.22 3.85 4.36
N THR A 320 -0.42 4.97 5.07
CA THR A 320 -1.38 6.00 4.70
C THR A 320 -1.02 6.65 3.38
N ILE A 321 0.20 7.20 3.27
CA ILE A 321 0.65 7.91 2.06
C ILE A 321 0.58 6.98 0.84
N TYR A 322 1.06 5.75 0.98
CA TYR A 322 1.05 4.79 -0.12
C TYR A 322 -0.38 4.39 -0.50
N SER A 323 -1.29 4.20 0.45
CA SER A 323 -2.70 3.88 0.12
C SER A 323 -3.37 4.98 -0.71
N ILE A 324 -3.06 6.25 -0.43
CA ILE A 324 -3.57 7.40 -1.20
C ILE A 324 -2.89 7.51 -2.56
N MET A 325 -1.55 7.47 -2.61
CA MET A 325 -0.78 7.68 -3.85
C MET A 325 -0.94 6.53 -4.87
N HIS A 326 -1.41 5.37 -4.42
CA HIS A 326 -1.75 4.21 -5.25
C HIS A 326 -3.26 3.95 -5.38
N GLY A 327 -4.09 4.89 -4.91
CA GLY A 327 -5.52 4.86 -5.13
C GLY A 327 -5.90 5.12 -6.60
N LEU A 328 -7.17 4.89 -6.94
CA LEU A 328 -7.72 5.09 -8.29
C LEU A 328 -7.70 6.56 -8.71
N ARG A 329 -7.74 7.48 -7.74
CA ARG A 329 -7.56 8.92 -7.96
C ARG A 329 -6.34 9.41 -7.19
N LYS A 330 -5.26 9.65 -7.94
CA LYS A 330 -4.06 10.31 -7.41
C LYS A 330 -4.29 11.81 -7.28
N PRO A 331 -3.98 12.45 -6.13
CA PRO A 331 -4.04 13.90 -6.02
C PRO A 331 -2.91 14.55 -6.82
N ASP A 332 -3.05 15.82 -7.21
CA ASP A 332 -1.95 16.54 -7.85
C ASP A 332 -0.91 17.04 -6.83
N ALA A 333 -1.27 17.08 -5.54
CA ALA A 333 -0.28 17.12 -4.45
C ALA A 333 -0.82 16.43 -3.19
N LEU A 334 0.08 15.83 -2.42
CA LEU A 334 -0.19 15.32 -1.07
C LEU A 334 0.68 16.07 -0.06
N TYR A 335 0.07 16.81 0.86
CA TYR A 335 0.78 17.54 1.91
C TYR A 335 0.85 16.71 3.19
N LEU A 336 2.07 16.36 3.62
CA LEU A 336 2.34 15.82 4.95
C LEU A 336 2.91 16.94 5.84
N TRP A 337 2.11 17.36 6.83
CA TRP A 337 2.52 18.34 7.82
C TRP A 337 3.08 17.66 9.07
N VAL A 338 4.29 18.06 9.48
CA VAL A 338 4.97 17.48 10.66
C VAL A 338 5.47 18.62 11.55
N PRO A 339 4.75 18.97 12.64
CA PRO A 339 5.25 19.91 13.63
C PRO A 339 6.42 19.27 14.38
N LEU A 340 7.52 20.00 14.51
CA LEU A 340 8.69 19.55 15.27
C LEU A 340 8.54 19.84 16.78
N ASN A 341 7.75 20.86 17.14
CA ASN A 341 7.43 21.19 18.51
C ASN A 341 5.94 20.95 18.74
N VAL A 342 5.60 19.96 19.57
CA VAL A 342 4.21 19.55 19.77
C VAL A 342 3.72 20.07 21.12
N SER A 343 2.83 21.06 21.11
CA SER A 343 2.40 21.78 22.33
C SER A 343 1.29 21.07 23.12
N ARG A 344 0.70 20.01 22.55
CA ARG A 344 -0.40 19.25 23.18
C ARG A 344 0.05 18.13 24.12
N PHE A 345 1.34 17.85 24.21
CA PHE A 345 1.92 16.89 25.14
C PHE A 345 2.86 17.59 26.13
N GLU A 346 3.18 16.91 27.23
CA GLU A 346 4.09 17.45 28.24
C GLU A 346 5.48 17.74 27.63
N PRO A 347 6.11 18.88 27.99
CA PRO A 347 7.41 19.26 27.42
C PRO A 347 8.52 18.20 27.61
N GLY A 348 8.39 17.35 28.63
CA GLY A 348 9.33 16.27 28.93
C GLY A 348 9.10 14.95 28.17
N ASP A 349 8.04 14.82 27.37
CA ASP A 349 7.75 13.60 26.62
C ASP A 349 8.75 13.42 25.46
N LYS A 350 9.79 12.61 25.69
CA LYS A 350 10.87 12.41 24.72
C LYS A 350 10.43 11.74 23.42
N GLU A 351 9.34 10.98 23.43
CA GLU A 351 8.83 10.30 22.22
C GLU A 351 8.20 11.32 21.26
N VAL A 352 7.56 12.37 21.81
CA VAL A 352 6.84 13.39 21.05
C VAL A 352 7.68 14.66 20.84
N ASN A 353 8.48 15.07 21.83
CA ASN A 353 9.26 16.31 21.81
C ASN A 353 10.77 16.05 21.61
N GLY A 354 11.15 14.84 21.21
CA GLY A 354 12.55 14.44 21.01
C GLY A 354 13.11 14.71 19.62
N LEU A 355 12.27 14.87 18.59
CA LEU A 355 12.71 15.08 17.22
C LEU A 355 13.04 16.55 16.95
N LYS A 356 14.29 16.81 16.57
CA LYS A 356 14.76 18.14 16.13
C LYS A 356 14.67 18.34 14.62
N GLU A 357 14.59 17.24 13.88
CA GLU A 357 14.54 17.19 12.43
C GLU A 357 13.56 16.11 11.97
N LEU A 358 13.17 16.15 10.70
CA LEU A 358 12.31 15.13 10.09
C LEU A 358 13.04 13.78 9.98
N PRO A 359 12.40 12.65 10.33
CA PRO A 359 12.97 11.31 10.15
C PRO A 359 13.33 10.96 8.69
N ASP A 360 14.32 10.09 8.47
CA ASP A 360 14.81 9.73 7.13
C ASP A 360 13.76 9.10 6.23
N ASN A 361 12.93 8.21 6.79
CA ASN A 361 11.82 7.58 6.07
C ASN A 361 10.82 8.62 5.53
N VAL A 362 10.75 9.79 6.17
CA VAL A 362 9.91 10.91 5.77
C VAL A 362 10.63 11.84 4.81
N ARG A 363 11.92 12.15 5.05
CA ARG A 363 12.75 12.99 4.17
C ARG A 363 12.85 12.44 2.74
N GLY A 364 12.82 11.12 2.59
CA GLY A 364 12.85 10.46 1.27
C GLY A 364 11.54 10.51 0.48
N LEU A 365 10.39 10.78 1.13
CA LEU A 365 9.07 10.71 0.49
C LEU A 365 8.90 11.62 -0.74
N PRO A 366 9.37 12.89 -0.74
CA PRO A 366 9.28 13.72 -1.93
C PRO A 366 10.03 13.13 -3.13
N GLY A 367 11.18 12.50 -2.88
CA GLY A 367 11.97 11.80 -3.91
C GLY A 367 11.25 10.55 -4.42
N HIS A 368 10.63 9.78 -3.52
CA HIS A 368 9.85 8.61 -3.92
C HIS A 368 8.75 9.00 -4.90
N PHE A 369 7.95 10.03 -4.61
CA PHE A 369 6.77 10.38 -5.40
C PHE A 369 6.97 11.54 -6.39
N HIS A 370 8.18 11.73 -6.92
CA HIS A 370 8.49 12.73 -7.96
C HIS A 370 7.99 14.15 -7.60
N GLY A 371 8.08 14.52 -6.32
CA GLY A 371 7.64 15.81 -5.79
C GLY A 371 6.13 15.96 -5.57
N ALA A 372 5.31 14.96 -5.91
CA ALA A 372 3.87 14.99 -5.64
C ALA A 372 3.56 14.97 -4.13
N VAL A 373 4.37 14.24 -3.35
CA VAL A 373 4.33 14.29 -1.88
C VAL A 373 5.22 15.42 -1.38
N LYS A 374 4.62 16.34 -0.63
CA LYS A 374 5.26 17.51 -0.04
C LYS A 374 5.31 17.34 1.47
N VAL A 375 6.50 17.16 2.02
CA VAL A 375 6.71 17.12 3.47
C VAL A 375 7.09 18.51 3.95
N LYS A 376 6.32 19.07 4.90
CA LYS A 376 6.52 20.44 5.38
C LYS A 376 6.37 20.52 6.90
N VAL A 377 7.10 21.46 7.50
CA VAL A 377 6.91 21.85 8.90
C VAL A 377 5.87 22.99 8.92
N PRO A 378 4.77 22.88 9.68
CA PRO A 378 3.77 23.93 9.79
C PRO A 378 4.31 25.12 10.61
N PRO A 379 3.75 26.33 10.43
CA PRO A 379 4.19 27.52 11.17
C PRO A 379 3.91 27.45 12.67
N ALA A 380 2.93 26.63 13.08
CA ALA A 380 2.60 26.34 14.47
C ALA A 380 2.03 24.92 14.59
N ASP A 381 1.97 24.40 15.81
CA ASP A 381 1.19 23.20 16.13
C ASP A 381 -0.27 23.58 16.35
N TYR A 382 -1.13 23.27 15.38
CA TYR A 382 -2.57 23.52 15.45
C TYR A 382 -3.35 22.34 16.01
N GLY A 383 -2.66 21.38 16.64
CA GLY A 383 -3.27 20.10 17.04
C GLY A 383 -3.68 19.28 15.82
N PRO A 384 -4.75 18.48 15.90
CA PRO A 384 -5.29 17.74 14.75
C PRO A 384 -5.62 18.63 13.54
N ALA A 385 -5.97 19.91 13.75
CA ALA A 385 -6.27 20.86 12.68
C ALA A 385 -5.07 21.14 11.75
N THR A 386 -3.87 20.72 12.14
CA THR A 386 -2.64 20.79 11.33
C THR A 386 -2.81 20.05 9.99
N LYS A 387 -3.75 19.10 9.87
CA LYS A 387 -4.06 18.46 8.57
C LYS A 387 -4.75 19.37 7.57
N LEU A 388 -5.30 20.52 7.98
CA LEU A 388 -6.03 21.44 7.08
C LEU A 388 -5.48 22.86 7.09
N LEU A 389 -5.25 23.46 8.27
CA LEU A 389 -4.96 24.90 8.36
C LEU A 389 -3.74 25.31 7.53
N PRO A 390 -2.57 24.64 7.62
CA PRO A 390 -1.42 25.03 6.80
C PRO A 390 -1.68 24.83 5.29
N THR A 391 -2.48 23.84 4.90
CA THR A 391 -2.87 23.64 3.49
C THR A 391 -3.75 24.77 2.96
N LEU A 392 -4.63 25.36 3.80
CA LEU A 392 -5.39 26.57 3.45
C LEU A 392 -4.49 27.80 3.24
N LEU A 393 -3.29 27.81 3.84
CA LEU A 393 -2.29 28.84 3.59
C LEU A 393 -1.52 28.58 2.28
N GLU A 394 -1.26 27.33 1.93
CA GLU A 394 -0.55 26.97 0.68
C GLU A 394 -1.43 27.12 -0.56
N GLU A 395 -2.65 26.57 -0.53
CA GLU A 395 -3.57 26.58 -1.66
C GLU A 395 -4.38 27.88 -1.67
N LYS A 396 -4.20 28.69 -2.72
CA LYS A 396 -4.83 30.00 -2.86
C LYS A 396 -6.00 30.04 -3.84
N ASP A 397 -6.07 29.09 -4.77
CA ASP A 397 -7.19 29.00 -5.72
C ASP A 397 -8.46 28.63 -4.94
N PRO A 398 -9.54 29.44 -4.98
CA PRO A 398 -10.78 29.16 -4.27
C PRO A 398 -11.42 27.82 -4.65
N ASP A 399 -11.20 27.37 -5.89
CA ASP A 399 -11.78 26.13 -6.42
C ASP A 399 -10.99 24.87 -6.06
N THR A 400 -9.83 25.00 -5.40
CA THR A 400 -9.03 23.85 -4.99
C THR A 400 -9.84 22.94 -4.07
N VAL A 401 -9.97 21.67 -4.47
CA VAL A 401 -10.53 20.62 -3.62
C VAL A 401 -9.43 20.10 -2.70
N ILE A 402 -9.67 20.17 -1.39
CA ILE A 402 -8.78 19.73 -0.34
C ILE A 402 -9.44 18.55 0.37
N ILE A 403 -8.81 17.38 0.31
CA ILE A 403 -9.23 16.20 1.06
C ILE A 403 -8.31 16.02 2.26
N THR A 404 -8.85 16.01 3.47
CA THR A 404 -8.09 15.70 4.68
C THR A 404 -8.19 14.22 5.03
N VAL A 405 -7.09 13.61 5.46
CA VAL A 405 -7.03 12.22 5.94
C VAL A 405 -6.16 12.11 7.19
N ASP A 406 -6.30 11.02 7.95
CA ASP A 406 -5.53 10.74 9.15
C ASP A 406 -4.31 9.84 8.83
N ASP A 407 -3.23 9.99 9.60
CA ASP A 407 -1.91 9.36 9.39
C ASP A 407 -1.79 7.91 9.92
N ASP A 408 -2.87 7.35 10.46
CA ASP A 408 -2.95 6.00 11.02
C ASP A 408 -3.94 5.08 10.26
N CYS A 409 -4.41 5.53 9.11
CA CYS A 409 -5.37 4.80 8.28
C CYS A 409 -4.76 4.35 6.94
N MET A 410 -5.09 3.13 6.50
CA MET A 410 -4.92 2.68 5.12
C MET A 410 -6.25 2.83 4.40
N TYR A 411 -6.28 3.64 3.35
CA TYR A 411 -7.51 3.96 2.63
C TYR A 411 -7.80 3.00 1.48
N ARG A 412 -9.08 2.79 1.20
CA ARG A 412 -9.54 2.08 0.00
C ARG A 412 -9.13 2.86 -1.26
N PRO A 413 -8.87 2.16 -2.37
CA PRO A 413 -8.42 2.80 -3.61
C PRO A 413 -9.41 3.84 -4.15
N GLU A 414 -10.71 3.68 -3.86
CA GLU A 414 -11.79 4.56 -4.30
C GLU A 414 -11.98 5.78 -3.39
N ALA A 415 -11.37 5.84 -2.20
CA ALA A 415 -11.71 6.83 -1.17
C ALA A 415 -11.60 8.28 -1.66
N VAL A 416 -10.47 8.63 -2.29
CA VAL A 416 -10.24 9.96 -2.88
C VAL A 416 -11.17 10.22 -4.06
N LEU A 417 -11.45 9.20 -4.87
CA LEU A 417 -12.29 9.32 -6.06
C LEU A 417 -13.72 9.72 -5.69
N HIS A 418 -14.32 9.05 -4.71
CA HIS A 418 -15.69 9.33 -4.31
C HIS A 418 -15.85 10.67 -3.60
N LEU A 419 -14.88 11.05 -2.76
CA LEU A 419 -14.84 12.38 -2.16
C LEU A 419 -14.75 13.48 -3.23
N GLU A 420 -13.90 13.30 -4.26
CA GLU A 420 -13.81 14.22 -5.41
C GLU A 420 -15.14 14.28 -6.18
N GLN A 421 -15.76 13.14 -6.48
CA GLN A 421 -17.00 13.10 -7.26
C GLN A 421 -18.16 13.79 -6.54
N GLU A 422 -18.35 13.50 -5.25
CA GLU A 422 -19.44 14.10 -4.47
C GLU A 422 -19.27 15.61 -4.28
N ILE A 423 -18.05 16.12 -4.04
CA ILE A 423 -17.84 17.57 -3.87
C ILE A 423 -17.97 18.33 -5.20
N LEU A 424 -17.72 17.67 -6.33
CA LEU A 424 -17.98 18.23 -7.65
C LEU A 424 -19.46 18.22 -7.99
N ALA A 425 -20.19 17.16 -7.62
CA ALA A 425 -21.65 17.10 -7.77
C ALA A 425 -22.38 18.10 -6.84
N ARG A 426 -21.73 18.49 -5.74
CA ARG A 426 -22.31 19.35 -4.70
C ARG A 426 -21.36 20.50 -4.38
N PRO A 427 -21.19 21.47 -5.30
CA PRO A 427 -20.18 22.52 -5.16
C PRO A 427 -20.36 23.41 -3.92
N GLY A 428 -21.52 23.36 -3.25
CA GLY A 428 -21.80 24.08 -2.00
C GLY A 428 -21.74 23.30 -0.72
N HIS A 429 -21.30 22.05 -0.75
CA HIS A 429 -21.23 21.22 0.44
C HIS A 429 -19.78 20.85 0.74
N ALA A 430 -19.44 20.85 2.04
CA ALA A 430 -18.35 19.99 2.50
C ALA A 430 -18.83 18.53 2.42
N VAL A 431 -17.96 17.60 2.06
CA VAL A 431 -18.35 16.18 1.90
C VAL A 431 -17.59 15.32 2.89
N VAL A 432 -18.31 14.47 3.61
CA VAL A 432 -17.75 13.61 4.66
C VAL A 432 -18.33 12.21 4.62
N ARG A 433 -17.62 11.26 5.22
CA ARG A 433 -18.16 9.91 5.42
C ARG A 433 -19.14 9.83 6.59
N SER A 434 -18.91 10.61 7.63
CA SER A 434 -19.72 10.63 8.84
C SER A 434 -19.85 12.06 9.34
N CYS A 435 -20.99 12.35 9.94
CA CYS A 435 -21.24 13.62 10.60
C CYS A 435 -21.84 13.36 11.98
N GLU A 436 -21.47 14.16 12.96
CA GLU A 436 -22.04 14.07 14.30
C GLU A 436 -22.93 15.28 14.56
N VAL A 437 -24.14 15.00 15.05
CA VAL A 437 -25.10 16.03 15.48
C VAL A 437 -25.15 16.04 17.00
N THR A 438 -25.08 17.24 17.58
CA THR A 438 -25.26 17.44 19.02
C THR A 438 -26.53 18.21 19.27
N HIS A 439 -27.46 17.61 20.01
CA HIS A 439 -28.69 18.28 20.39
C HIS A 439 -28.51 19.00 21.72
N TRP A 440 -28.70 20.31 21.72
CA TRP A 440 -28.76 21.09 22.95
C TRP A 440 -30.20 21.17 23.45
N ASP A 441 -30.45 20.68 24.67
CA ASP A 441 -31.76 20.78 25.33
C ASP A 441 -31.69 21.76 26.52
N PRO A 442 -32.07 23.03 26.31
CA PRO A 442 -32.03 24.04 27.36
C PRO A 442 -33.08 23.82 28.47
N ALA A 443 -34.06 22.92 28.27
CA ALA A 443 -35.14 22.67 29.23
C ALA A 443 -34.77 21.66 30.33
N LYS A 444 -33.62 20.97 30.22
CA LYS A 444 -33.12 20.05 31.26
C LYS A 444 -32.32 20.79 32.33
N ALA A 445 -32.24 20.27 33.56
CA ALA A 445 -31.48 20.85 34.68
C ALA A 445 -30.46 19.85 35.28
N PRO A 446 -29.13 20.11 35.18
CA PRO A 446 -28.54 21.17 34.37
C PRO A 446 -28.91 20.97 32.87
N PRO A 447 -28.86 22.03 32.04
CA PRO A 447 -29.03 21.91 30.60
C PRO A 447 -28.20 20.75 30.09
N LYS A 448 -28.86 19.74 29.50
CA LYS A 448 -28.23 18.48 29.15
C LYS A 448 -28.12 18.39 27.65
N LYS A 449 -26.90 18.17 27.20
CA LYS A 449 -26.62 17.71 25.85
C LYS A 449 -27.34 16.37 25.64
N GLY A 450 -28.08 16.25 24.55
CA GLY A 450 -28.61 14.99 24.07
C GLY A 450 -27.48 14.04 23.64
N TRP A 451 -27.85 12.84 23.22
CA TRP A 451 -26.94 11.87 22.63
C TRP A 451 -26.23 12.46 21.40
N ARG A 452 -24.95 12.13 21.19
CA ARG A 452 -24.28 12.34 19.90
C ARG A 452 -24.90 11.38 18.90
N GLU A 453 -25.55 11.92 17.87
CA GLU A 453 -26.06 11.08 16.79
C GLU A 453 -25.04 11.07 15.65
N ALA A 454 -24.45 9.90 15.39
CA ALA A 454 -23.60 9.70 14.23
C ALA A 454 -24.49 9.43 13.01
N LYS A 455 -24.51 10.39 12.08
CA LYS A 455 -25.16 10.23 10.79
C LYS A 455 -24.20 9.56 9.82
N LEU A 456 -24.55 8.34 9.41
CA LEU A 456 -23.83 7.54 8.41
C LEU A 456 -24.57 7.41 7.08
N ASN A 457 -25.87 7.72 7.07
CA ASN A 457 -26.72 7.68 5.89
C ASN A 457 -26.48 8.89 5.00
N ALA A 458 -26.53 8.68 3.69
CA ALA A 458 -26.34 9.73 2.71
C ALA A 458 -27.33 10.88 2.93
N GLY A 459 -26.84 12.12 2.86
CA GLY A 459 -27.68 13.30 2.99
C GLY A 459 -27.04 14.45 3.71
N GLU A 460 -27.74 15.58 3.73
CA GLU A 460 -27.31 16.77 4.44
C GLU A 460 -27.26 16.53 5.95
N CYS A 461 -26.24 17.07 6.61
CA CYS A 461 -26.06 17.02 8.05
C CYS A 461 -25.88 18.43 8.61
N ARG A 462 -26.62 18.72 9.68
CA ARG A 462 -26.55 19.96 10.46
C ARG A 462 -25.79 19.70 11.76
N GLY A 463 -24.50 19.42 11.62
CA GLY A 463 -23.61 19.05 12.71
C GLY A 463 -22.19 19.40 12.34
N PHE A 464 -21.23 18.60 12.79
CA PHE A 464 -19.82 18.78 12.44
C PHE A 464 -19.24 17.58 11.68
N PRO A 465 -18.24 17.82 10.81
CA PRO A 465 -17.63 16.77 10.00
C PRO A 465 -16.81 15.82 10.89
N ALA A 466 -17.24 14.57 11.06
CA ALA A 466 -16.44 13.57 11.74
C ALA A 466 -15.41 13.01 10.73
N SER A 467 -14.19 13.55 10.75
CA SER A 467 -13.24 13.47 9.64
C SER A 467 -12.42 12.17 9.57
N LEU A 468 -12.67 11.21 10.48
CA LEU A 468 -11.91 9.96 10.67
C LEU A 468 -11.71 9.13 9.37
N ALA A 469 -12.67 9.20 8.45
CA ALA A 469 -12.64 8.47 7.18
C ALA A 469 -12.48 9.36 5.94
N GLY A 470 -11.99 10.58 6.16
CA GLY A 470 -11.75 11.57 5.13
C GLY A 470 -12.89 12.60 5.02
N ALA A 471 -12.50 13.83 4.74
CA ALA A 471 -13.39 14.95 4.49
C ALA A 471 -12.88 15.77 3.31
N ALA A 472 -13.78 16.22 2.44
CA ALA A 472 -13.47 17.06 1.30
C ALA A 472 -14.05 18.47 1.48
N TYR A 473 -13.22 19.46 1.19
CA TYR A 473 -13.55 20.87 1.27
C TYR A 473 -13.12 21.58 -0.01
N ARG A 474 -13.71 22.74 -0.29
CA ARG A 474 -13.11 23.72 -1.20
C ARG A 474 -12.36 24.74 -0.39
N ARG A 475 -11.27 25.28 -0.96
CA ARG A 475 -10.50 26.34 -0.31
C ARG A 475 -11.38 27.54 0.09
N GLU A 476 -12.34 27.93 -0.76
CA GLU A 476 -13.23 29.08 -0.50
C GLU A 476 -14.14 28.92 0.73
N PHE A 477 -14.33 27.70 1.24
CA PHE A 477 -15.23 27.45 2.37
C PHE A 477 -14.74 28.11 3.66
N PHE A 478 -13.45 28.38 3.78
CA PHE A 478 -12.83 28.96 4.97
C PHE A 478 -12.26 30.36 4.70
N ASP A 479 -12.54 31.30 5.60
CA ASP A 479 -11.88 32.61 5.65
C ASP A 479 -10.82 32.65 6.77
N ASP A 480 -10.19 33.81 6.96
CA ASP A 480 -9.07 33.96 7.89
C ASP A 480 -9.46 33.71 9.36
N LEU A 481 -10.75 33.74 9.71
CA LEU A 481 -11.20 33.46 11.07
C LEU A 481 -10.86 32.02 11.50
N VAL A 482 -10.76 31.08 10.55
CA VAL A 482 -10.45 29.66 10.82
C VAL A 482 -9.08 29.47 11.48
N PHE A 483 -8.17 30.44 11.34
CA PHE A 483 -6.83 30.40 11.92
C PHE A 483 -6.77 30.90 13.37
N ASP A 484 -7.82 31.57 13.86
CA ASP A 484 -7.81 32.23 15.17
C ASP A 484 -8.31 31.30 16.29
N GLN A 485 -7.63 30.15 16.43
CA GLN A 485 -7.95 29.15 17.46
C GLN A 485 -7.81 29.69 18.89
N ALA A 486 -7.08 30.79 19.10
CA ALA A 486 -6.91 31.43 20.40
C ALA A 486 -8.20 32.06 20.95
N ARG A 487 -9.22 32.30 20.11
CA ARG A 487 -10.55 32.76 20.55
C ARG A 487 -11.40 31.65 21.16
N ALA A 488 -11.00 30.40 20.98
CA ALA A 488 -11.73 29.24 21.45
C ALA A 488 -11.18 28.75 22.79
N PRO A 489 -11.98 28.03 23.58
CA PRO A 489 -11.46 27.30 24.71
C PRO A 489 -10.40 26.27 24.29
N LYS A 490 -9.47 25.94 25.19
CA LYS A 490 -8.33 25.06 24.85
C LYS A 490 -8.76 23.70 24.34
N GLY A 491 -9.91 23.20 24.79
CA GLY A 491 -10.49 21.96 24.29
C GLY A 491 -10.71 21.94 22.77
N CYS A 492 -11.02 23.07 22.14
CA CYS A 492 -11.20 23.14 20.68
C CYS A 492 -9.92 22.89 19.88
N LEU A 493 -8.73 23.08 20.47
CA LEU A 493 -7.46 22.75 19.82
C LEU A 493 -7.30 21.26 19.54
N LEU A 494 -8.07 20.41 20.24
CA LEU A 494 -8.01 18.95 20.12
C LEU A 494 -9.19 18.35 19.35
N HIS A 495 -10.17 19.19 18.98
CA HIS A 495 -11.42 18.79 18.35
C HIS A 495 -11.63 19.64 17.09
N ASP A 496 -10.74 19.44 16.12
CA ASP A 496 -10.71 20.18 14.86
C ASP A 496 -11.97 19.95 14.03
N ASP A 497 -12.56 18.77 14.10
CA ASP A 497 -13.86 18.44 13.51
C ASP A 497 -14.96 19.45 13.94
N VAL A 498 -15.06 19.73 15.24
CA VAL A 498 -16.02 20.71 15.79
C VAL A 498 -15.65 22.13 15.34
N TRP A 499 -14.37 22.47 15.39
CA TRP A 499 -13.87 23.77 14.94
C TRP A 499 -14.24 24.03 13.47
N PHE A 500 -13.90 23.11 12.57
CA PHE A 500 -14.22 23.23 11.15
C PHE A 500 -15.73 23.24 10.92
N GLY A 501 -16.50 22.42 11.64
CA GLY A 501 -17.97 22.47 11.61
C GLY A 501 -18.52 23.87 11.90
N ALA A 502 -18.00 24.54 12.93
CA ALA A 502 -18.42 25.89 13.28
C ALA A 502 -18.11 26.91 12.17
N HIS A 503 -16.92 26.82 11.56
CA HIS A 503 -16.53 27.71 10.48
C HIS A 503 -17.32 27.46 9.19
N LEU A 504 -17.63 26.21 8.86
CA LEU A 504 -18.52 25.88 7.76
C LEU A 504 -19.93 26.43 8.00
N TRP A 505 -20.45 26.28 9.23
CA TRP A 505 -21.73 26.82 9.63
C TRP A 505 -21.79 28.36 9.52
N LEU A 506 -20.80 29.08 10.05
CA LEU A 506 -20.72 30.55 9.94
C LEU A 506 -20.71 31.03 8.48
N ARG A 507 -20.13 30.24 7.58
CA ARG A 507 -19.99 30.54 6.15
C ARG A 507 -21.20 30.11 5.33
N ASN A 508 -22.18 29.46 5.94
CA ASN A 508 -23.31 28.84 5.26
C ASN A 508 -22.90 27.78 4.23
N VAL A 509 -21.99 26.89 4.65
CA VAL A 509 -21.57 25.69 3.90
C VAL A 509 -22.14 24.46 4.60
N PRO A 510 -23.23 23.86 4.10
CA PRO A 510 -23.77 22.62 4.64
C PRO A 510 -22.80 21.44 4.46
N ILE A 511 -22.98 20.40 5.27
CA ILE A 511 -22.21 19.16 5.21
C ILE A 511 -23.06 18.10 4.53
N TRP A 512 -22.48 17.38 3.57
CA TRP A 512 -23.10 16.22 2.93
C TRP A 512 -22.39 14.94 3.36
N VAL A 513 -23.15 14.00 3.92
CA VAL A 513 -22.68 12.64 4.17
C VAL A 513 -22.78 11.86 2.86
N LEU A 514 -21.66 11.35 2.36
CA LEU A 514 -21.60 10.58 1.11
C LEU A 514 -22.26 9.20 1.26
N PRO A 515 -22.88 8.67 0.19
CA PRO A 515 -23.39 7.30 0.20
C PRO A 515 -22.24 6.30 0.36
N GLY A 516 -22.54 5.17 1.00
CA GLY A 516 -21.66 4.01 0.97
C GLY A 516 -21.24 3.66 -0.46
N PHE A 517 -20.01 3.18 -0.62
CA PHE A 517 -19.48 2.84 -1.94
C PHE A 517 -18.81 1.47 -1.96
N GLY A 518 -18.92 0.75 -3.07
CA GLY A 518 -18.24 -0.54 -3.28
C GLY A 518 -19.19 -1.63 -3.79
N VAL A 519 -18.62 -2.60 -4.52
CA VAL A 519 -19.35 -3.73 -5.12
C VAL A 519 -18.58 -5.01 -4.73
N GLU A 520 -18.71 -5.51 -3.49
CA GLU A 520 -18.28 -6.88 -3.10
C GLU A 520 -18.65 -7.24 -1.64
N SER A 521 -18.57 -8.55 -1.34
CA SER A 521 -19.22 -9.33 -0.28
C SER A 521 -18.85 -9.07 1.20
N ASP A 522 -17.95 -8.13 1.49
CA ASP A 522 -17.47 -7.83 2.86
C ASP A 522 -17.98 -6.46 3.38
N CYS A 523 -19.05 -5.95 2.79
CA CYS A 523 -19.68 -4.69 3.20
C CYS A 523 -21.10 -4.99 3.72
N ASP A 524 -21.38 -4.66 4.98
CA ASP A 524 -22.73 -4.69 5.52
C ASP A 524 -23.62 -3.73 4.70
N ASP A 525 -24.73 -4.25 4.17
CA ASP A 525 -25.87 -3.52 3.61
C ASP A 525 -25.54 -2.27 2.76
N ASN A 526 -24.72 -2.43 1.70
CA ASN A 526 -24.34 -1.39 0.71
C ASN A 526 -23.40 -0.27 1.21
N MET A 527 -22.72 -0.44 2.34
CA MET A 527 -21.95 0.65 2.94
C MET A 527 -20.49 0.30 3.25
N CYS A 528 -19.59 0.30 2.25
CA CYS A 528 -18.17 0.07 2.56
C CYS A 528 -17.53 1.28 3.26
N TRP A 529 -16.76 0.98 4.29
CA TRP A 529 -15.96 1.96 5.02
C TRP A 529 -14.73 2.38 4.20
N PRO A 530 -14.41 3.69 4.05
CA PRO A 530 -13.27 4.16 3.26
C PRO A 530 -11.91 3.70 3.77
N VAL A 531 -11.81 3.34 5.05
CA VAL A 531 -10.58 2.87 5.68
C VAL A 531 -10.59 1.33 5.66
N LEU A 532 -9.56 0.73 5.05
CA LEU A 532 -9.32 -0.72 5.07
C LEU A 532 -8.77 -1.18 6.41
N TYR A 533 -7.88 -0.37 6.98
CA TYR A 533 -7.20 -0.68 8.23
C TYR A 533 -6.94 0.61 8.98
N HIS A 534 -7.34 0.63 10.25
CA HIS A 534 -7.02 1.69 11.19
C HIS A 534 -6.03 1.11 12.21
N ARG A 535 -4.88 1.78 12.40
CA ARG A 535 -3.89 1.32 13.39
C ARG A 535 -4.52 1.26 14.80
N PRO A 536 -4.22 0.26 15.63
CA PRO A 536 -4.70 0.22 17.01
C PRO A 536 -4.39 1.52 17.76
N LYS A 537 -5.38 1.99 18.51
CA LYS A 537 -5.26 3.19 19.35
C LYS A 537 -4.21 2.96 20.45
N ASN A 538 -3.47 4.01 20.78
CA ASN A 538 -2.42 4.00 21.81
C ASN A 538 -2.42 5.32 22.60
N ARG A 539 -1.47 5.51 23.53
CA ARG A 539 -1.38 6.72 24.36
C ARG A 539 -1.28 8.05 23.58
N MET A 540 -0.87 8.01 22.32
CA MET A 540 -0.74 9.18 21.42
C MET A 540 -2.01 9.42 20.60
N SER A 541 -3.00 8.54 20.69
CA SER A 541 -4.31 8.72 20.08
C SER A 541 -5.13 9.72 20.88
N ILE A 542 -5.82 10.63 20.22
CA ILE A 542 -6.58 11.68 20.92
C ILE A 542 -7.64 11.09 21.84
N SER A 543 -8.32 10.02 21.40
CA SER A 543 -9.32 9.31 22.20
C SER A 543 -8.75 8.56 23.41
N SER A 544 -7.43 8.50 23.55
CA SER A 544 -6.74 7.86 24.68
C SER A 544 -6.17 8.88 25.66
N HIS A 545 -6.33 10.19 25.41
CA HIS A 545 -5.94 11.22 26.36
C HIS A 545 -6.92 11.26 27.55
N PRO A 546 -6.46 11.31 28.82
CA PRO A 546 -7.35 11.28 30.00
C PRO A 546 -8.43 12.36 30.00
N ASP A 547 -8.08 13.57 29.54
CA ASP A 547 -8.99 14.71 29.44
C ASP A 547 -9.74 14.79 28.09
N ALA A 548 -9.71 13.77 27.23
CA ALA A 548 -10.25 13.88 25.87
C ALA A 548 -11.73 14.28 25.87
N ASP A 549 -12.54 13.64 26.74
CA ASP A 549 -13.97 13.89 26.84
C ASP A 549 -14.29 15.24 27.46
N SER A 550 -13.58 15.65 28.52
CA SER A 550 -13.81 16.96 29.15
C SER A 550 -13.43 18.11 28.22
N ARG A 551 -12.33 17.98 27.47
CA ARG A 551 -11.90 18.93 26.44
C ARG A 551 -12.84 18.95 25.23
N ALA A 552 -13.39 17.79 24.83
CA ALA A 552 -14.44 17.73 23.81
C ALA A 552 -15.66 18.53 24.25
N GLN A 553 -16.06 18.34 25.51
CA GLN A 553 -17.23 18.99 26.06
C GLN A 553 -17.07 20.50 26.13
N GLU A 554 -15.91 21.00 26.55
CA GLU A 554 -15.59 22.44 26.54
C GLU A 554 -15.79 23.07 25.15
N CYS A 555 -15.31 22.41 24.10
CA CYS A 555 -15.47 22.92 22.73
C CYS A 555 -16.93 22.85 22.25
N LEU A 556 -17.61 21.75 22.55
CA LEU A 556 -19.00 21.55 22.15
C LEU A 556 -19.95 22.50 22.88
N ASP A 557 -19.65 22.87 24.13
CA ASP A 557 -20.42 23.89 24.86
C ASP A 557 -20.22 25.29 24.28
N PHE A 558 -19.02 25.59 23.79
CA PHE A 558 -18.71 26.85 23.12
C PHE A 558 -19.47 26.97 21.78
N PHE A 559 -19.60 25.88 21.04
CA PHE A 559 -20.31 25.83 19.75
C PHE A 559 -21.69 25.15 19.81
N LYS A 560 -22.36 25.16 20.96
CA LYS A 560 -23.64 24.45 21.17
C LYS A 560 -24.82 24.93 20.32
N HIS A 561 -24.66 26.02 19.58
CA HIS A 561 -25.70 26.61 18.71
C HIS A 561 -25.41 26.37 17.21
N MET A 562 -24.52 25.43 16.86
CA MET A 562 -24.08 25.15 15.49
C MET A 562 -25.18 24.58 14.55
N ASP A 563 -26.42 24.53 14.99
CA ASP A 563 -27.59 24.08 14.25
C ASP A 563 -28.72 25.14 14.18
N ASP A 564 -28.51 26.32 14.78
CA ASP A 564 -29.50 27.39 14.88
C ASP A 564 -29.34 28.45 13.76
N ASP A 565 -30.01 28.22 12.64
CA ASP A 565 -29.95 29.11 11.46
C ASP A 565 -30.42 30.54 11.74
N GLU A 566 -31.40 30.71 12.62
CA GLU A 566 -31.95 32.03 12.94
C GLU A 566 -31.00 32.82 13.83
N LEU A 567 -30.39 32.15 14.82
CA LEU A 567 -29.32 32.75 15.60
C LEU A 567 -28.14 33.13 14.72
N ARG A 568 -27.73 32.27 13.77
CA ARG A 568 -26.67 32.58 12.80
C ARG A 568 -26.98 33.85 12.02
N LYS A 569 -28.17 33.93 11.41
CA LYS A 569 -28.62 35.10 10.63
C LYS A 569 -28.57 36.36 11.47
N LYS A 570 -29.08 36.30 12.70
CA LYS A 570 -29.06 37.42 13.65
C LYS A 570 -27.62 37.84 13.98
N MET A 571 -26.75 36.89 14.34
CA MET A 571 -25.35 37.16 14.69
C MET A 571 -24.58 37.81 13.53
N LEU A 572 -24.78 37.33 12.29
CA LEU A 572 -24.14 37.92 11.12
C LEU A 572 -24.70 39.33 10.85
N ALA A 573 -26.02 39.52 10.93
CA ALA A 573 -26.65 40.83 10.75
C ALA A 573 -26.18 41.87 11.78
N ASP A 574 -26.15 41.50 13.07
CA ASP A 574 -25.69 42.34 14.19
C ASP A 574 -24.23 42.79 14.02
N LYS A 575 -23.42 42.01 13.30
CA LYS A 575 -22.01 42.31 13.00
C LYS A 575 -21.79 42.90 11.61
N GLY A 576 -22.84 43.10 10.82
CA GLY A 576 -22.73 43.57 9.43
C GLY A 576 -21.98 42.59 8.51
N LEU A 577 -21.93 41.31 8.87
CA LEU A 577 -21.25 40.25 8.12
C LEU A 577 -22.23 39.60 7.13
N LYS A 578 -21.71 39.16 5.98
CA LYS A 578 -22.45 38.36 5.00
C LYS A 578 -21.87 36.95 4.95
N PRO A 579 -22.72 35.90 4.86
CA PRO A 579 -22.23 34.55 4.63
C PRO A 579 -21.59 34.43 3.25
N LEU A 580 -20.77 33.39 3.05
CA LEU A 580 -20.22 33.07 1.71
C LEU A 580 -21.35 32.80 0.71
N ARG A 581 -22.43 32.18 1.18
CA ARG A 581 -23.61 31.82 0.38
C ARG A 581 -24.88 32.38 0.99
N PRO A 582 -25.81 32.92 0.18
CA PRO A 582 -27.13 33.34 0.67
C PRO A 582 -27.83 32.22 1.44
N PHE A 583 -28.61 32.60 2.44
CA PHE A 583 -29.41 31.69 3.27
C PHE A 583 -30.53 31.02 2.51
#